data_AF-A0AA40BRE6-F1
#
_entry.id   AF-A0AA40BRE6-F1
#
_cell.length_a   1.000
_cell.length_b   1.000
_cell.length_c   1.000
_cell.angle_alpha   90.00
_cell.angle_beta   90.00
_cell.angle_gamma   90.00
#
_symmetry.space_group_name_H-M   'P 1'
#
loop_
_entity.id
_entity.type
_entity.pdbx_description
1 polymer ?
#
loop_
_entity_poly.entity_id
_entity_poly.type
_entity_poly.pdbx_seq_one_letter_code
_entity_poly.pdbx_strand_id
1 'polypeptide(L)'
;MAGFKLSGLADPTRSLHGPNWKPWAFHPLYIIFICLLHIVFIVGIQLILKKSGSDAKIIQRIQQNETIDSPESIFVFDEGDMNAYLTWQYLPIALATILAILWESLDLTVRRLEPFHQLSLPEGGDVDNALCLEYTGTFSFTVPFRALTRRHYAVVMSSSVFVVVATIITALTGGMWGIEWASLSYSAEKVDGPKWATVSVNPGVAIATQVLHGLVVAGGLLLCATLHFRQSGLYHDPKGIGGVASLISESDYIDQSALHLFRQLPSFAHSKVVRGALRGIRFRLQHVPVFQQDGSSHLMYQLTATTDPGYIIPQRAEDGILYHDRWDATGFFLTKRAVFIAECIIWLGQAAIIGALYQVAKIGSKLLGGDDSGSSTSSKTTIAKIIYTLSLTIGGVMWLSVQRELQTFEPWQRLRKGKQRGSAYANLVQSDFASLGLLTSLFLAAAKGKIVELWASFAVLMVYVATVFVPPLLELSYAAGLGARSPLPAKAFGVISGSSALSLAAAGIAIHLVILCNMFFVMLSGRTKPFLPRRPSTLASQILYLCHSDRLLKNFRGTSTMQSPRELAAKLGSTNRGCGFGWFYWQRGQAWCLAVEQEVPGQQWFQFNWGTPLSQGSRYA
;
A
#
# COMPACT_ATOMS: atom_id res chain seq x y z
N MET A 1 -48.92 44.54 -12.48
CA MET A 1 -47.74 44.76 -11.62
C MET A 1 -48.00 44.15 -10.26
N ALA A 2 -47.51 42.95 -10.00
CA ALA A 2 -47.49 42.34 -8.67
C ALA A 2 -46.21 41.51 -8.58
N GLY A 3 -45.34 41.88 -7.63
CA GLY A 3 -43.97 41.39 -7.52
C GLY A 3 -43.90 39.93 -7.12
N PHE A 4 -43.15 39.15 -7.90
CA PHE A 4 -42.69 37.81 -7.54
C PHE A 4 -41.62 37.95 -6.45
N LYS A 5 -41.92 37.51 -5.22
CA LYS A 5 -40.93 37.36 -4.16
C LYS A 5 -40.05 36.14 -4.45
N LEU A 6 -38.81 36.39 -4.89
CA LEU A 6 -37.70 35.43 -4.87
C LEU A 6 -37.24 35.21 -3.42
N SER A 7 -37.98 34.42 -2.65
CA SER A 7 -37.55 33.94 -1.33
C SER A 7 -37.15 32.47 -1.45
N GLY A 8 -35.86 32.21 -1.65
CA GLY A 8 -35.35 30.83 -1.78
C GLY A 8 -34.01 30.68 -2.51
N LEU A 9 -33.40 31.75 -3.01
CA LEU A 9 -32.00 31.70 -3.42
C LEU A 9 -31.15 31.64 -2.15
N ALA A 10 -30.62 30.46 -1.87
CA ALA A 10 -29.49 30.29 -0.98
C ALA A 10 -28.43 31.35 -1.31
N ASP A 11 -27.93 31.99 -0.26
CA ASP A 11 -26.83 32.95 -0.31
C ASP A 11 -25.74 32.53 -1.33
N PRO A 12 -25.49 33.30 -2.40
CA PRO A 12 -24.51 32.96 -3.43
C PRO A 12 -23.06 32.99 -2.91
N THR A 13 -22.84 33.39 -1.65
CA THR A 13 -21.52 33.30 -1.01
C THR A 13 -21.25 31.93 -0.37
N ARG A 14 -22.28 31.12 -0.09
CA ARG A 14 -22.09 29.70 0.32
C ARG A 14 -21.67 28.78 -0.83
N SER A 15 -21.86 29.20 -2.09
CA SER A 15 -21.43 28.44 -3.29
C SER A 15 -19.95 28.57 -3.67
N LEU A 16 -19.14 29.29 -2.90
CA LEU A 16 -17.70 29.47 -3.19
C LEU A 16 -16.79 28.33 -2.67
N HIS A 17 -17.28 27.46 -1.80
CA HIS A 17 -16.51 26.32 -1.30
C HIS A 17 -17.24 25.01 -1.64
N GLY A 18 -16.69 24.26 -2.59
CA GLY A 18 -17.12 22.90 -2.87
C GLY A 18 -16.98 21.99 -1.63
N PRO A 19 -17.63 20.81 -1.64
CA PRO A 19 -17.59 19.92 -0.49
C PRO A 19 -16.15 19.48 -0.19
N ASN A 20 -15.79 19.45 1.10
CA ASN A 20 -14.41 19.27 1.55
C ASN A 20 -14.32 18.26 2.71
N TRP A 21 -14.93 17.09 2.55
CA TRP A 21 -14.72 15.98 3.46
C TRP A 21 -13.25 15.56 3.46
N LYS A 22 -12.64 15.44 4.64
CA LYS A 22 -11.26 14.95 4.78
C LYS A 22 -11.22 13.67 5.60
N PRO A 23 -10.42 12.68 5.17
CA PRO A 23 -10.19 11.47 5.96
C PRO A 23 -9.37 11.80 7.21
N TRP A 24 -9.47 10.93 8.22
CA TRP A 24 -8.74 11.06 9.48
C TRP A 24 -7.21 11.17 9.28
N ALA A 25 -6.66 10.51 8.25
CA ALA A 25 -5.23 10.58 7.92
C ALA A 25 -4.79 11.99 7.47
N PHE A 26 -5.70 12.82 6.94
CA PHE A 26 -5.39 14.21 6.57
C PHE A 26 -5.50 15.17 7.76
N HIS A 27 -5.91 14.68 8.93
CA HIS A 27 -6.01 15.51 10.11
C HIS A 27 -4.61 16.00 10.53
N PRO A 28 -4.39 17.31 10.74
CA PRO A 28 -3.07 17.83 11.10
C PRO A 28 -2.46 17.16 12.32
N LEU A 29 -3.27 16.85 13.34
CA LEU A 29 -2.79 16.14 14.54
C LEU A 29 -2.19 14.77 14.24
N TYR A 30 -2.70 14.04 13.25
CA TYR A 30 -2.14 12.75 12.88
C TYR A 30 -0.77 12.90 12.23
N ILE A 31 -0.62 13.86 11.31
CA ILE A 31 0.64 14.12 10.62
C ILE A 31 1.68 14.70 11.59
N ILE A 32 1.27 15.61 12.47
CA ILE A 32 2.12 16.15 13.54
C ILE A 32 2.55 15.03 14.50
N PHE A 33 1.63 14.13 14.88
CA PHE A 33 1.96 12.99 15.74
C PHE A 33 3.06 12.10 15.13
N ILE A 34 2.92 11.68 13.87
CA ILE A 34 3.95 10.86 13.22
C ILE A 34 5.28 11.63 13.01
N CYS A 35 5.24 12.95 12.81
CA CYS A 35 6.44 13.79 12.76
C CYS A 35 7.12 13.91 14.15
N LEU A 36 6.34 14.05 15.22
CA LEU A 36 6.86 14.09 16.60
C LEU A 36 7.55 12.77 16.96
N LEU A 37 7.01 11.63 16.52
CA LEU A 37 7.69 10.35 16.69
C LEU A 37 9.07 10.35 16.01
N HIS A 38 9.20 10.90 14.81
CA HIS A 38 10.52 11.04 14.17
C HIS A 38 11.47 11.96 14.95
N ILE A 39 10.97 13.04 15.54
CA ILE A 39 11.78 13.91 16.41
C ILE A 39 12.25 13.14 17.65
N VAL A 40 11.39 12.32 18.27
CA VAL A 40 11.76 11.44 19.39
C VAL A 40 12.88 10.48 18.98
N PHE A 41 12.83 9.90 17.77
CA PHE A 41 13.93 9.08 17.26
C PHE A 41 15.22 9.87 17.08
N ILE A 42 15.18 11.08 16.53
CA ILE A 42 16.36 11.94 16.37
C ILE A 42 17.02 12.20 17.73
N VAL A 43 16.21 12.60 18.72
CA VAL A 43 16.67 12.86 20.10
C VAL A 43 17.22 11.59 20.73
N GLY A 44 16.51 10.47 20.60
CA GLY A 44 16.94 9.18 21.14
C GLY A 44 18.28 8.74 20.57
N ILE A 45 18.46 8.79 19.25
CA ILE A 45 19.74 8.47 18.59
C ILE A 45 20.85 9.43 19.08
N GLN A 46 20.55 10.73 19.23
CA GLN A 46 21.55 11.70 19.72
C GLN A 46 22.00 11.42 21.15
N LEU A 47 21.07 11.04 22.03
CA LEU A 47 21.36 10.68 23.41
C LEU A 47 22.21 9.41 23.48
N ILE A 48 21.88 8.41 22.66
CA ILE A 48 22.65 7.16 22.55
C ILE A 48 24.07 7.45 22.05
N LEU A 49 24.25 8.29 21.02
CA LEU A 49 25.58 8.66 20.53
C LEU A 49 26.42 9.38 21.59
N LYS A 50 25.82 10.34 22.31
CA LYS A 50 26.50 11.07 23.39
C LYS A 50 26.92 10.12 24.52
N LYS A 51 26.03 9.20 24.92
CA LYS A 51 26.31 8.23 25.99
C LYS A 51 27.36 7.21 25.55
N SER A 52 27.32 6.74 24.30
CA SER A 52 28.32 5.85 23.72
C SER A 52 29.71 6.48 23.71
N GLY A 53 29.83 7.76 23.33
CA GLY A 53 31.10 8.49 23.41
C GLY A 53 31.62 8.68 24.83
N SER A 54 30.70 8.84 25.81
CA SER A 54 31.07 8.97 27.23
C SER A 54 31.58 7.64 27.81
N ASP A 55 30.96 6.52 27.41
CA ASP A 55 31.27 5.17 27.91
C ASP A 55 32.35 4.46 27.08
N ALA A 56 32.88 5.11 26.04
CA ALA A 56 33.83 4.54 25.08
C ALA A 56 35.06 3.91 25.76
N LYS A 57 35.57 4.51 26.84
CA LYS A 57 36.70 3.96 27.61
C LYS A 57 36.38 2.62 28.26
N ILE A 58 35.18 2.47 28.85
CA ILE A 58 34.75 1.23 29.50
C ILE A 58 34.56 0.14 28.45
N ILE A 59 33.91 0.49 27.33
CA ILE A 59 33.69 -0.42 26.19
C ILE A 59 35.03 -0.92 25.65
N GLN A 60 35.99 -0.02 25.41
CA GLN A 60 37.31 -0.36 24.90
C GLN A 60 38.09 -1.28 25.83
N ARG A 61 38.03 -1.08 27.16
CA ARG A 61 38.70 -1.95 28.14
C ARG A 61 38.17 -3.38 28.09
N ILE A 62 36.85 -3.56 27.95
CA ILE A 62 36.23 -4.88 27.82
C ILE A 62 36.64 -5.53 26.50
N GLN A 63 36.63 -4.78 25.40
CA GLN A 63 37.10 -5.26 24.09
C GLN A 63 38.60 -5.64 24.10
N GLN A 64 39.39 -5.03 24.98
CA GLN A 64 40.80 -5.34 25.22
C GLN A 64 41.02 -6.50 26.22
N ASN A 65 39.95 -7.17 26.66
CA ASN A 65 39.94 -8.27 27.63
C ASN A 65 40.49 -7.90 29.02
N GLU A 66 40.32 -6.64 29.45
CA GLU A 66 40.57 -6.28 30.85
C GLU A 66 39.45 -6.83 31.75
N THR A 67 39.82 -7.43 32.88
CA THR A 67 38.85 -7.95 33.86
C THR A 67 38.16 -6.80 34.58
N ILE A 68 36.86 -6.67 34.39
CA ILE A 68 36.00 -5.68 35.05
C ILE A 68 34.87 -6.42 35.77
N ASP A 69 34.83 -6.30 37.09
CA ASP A 69 33.86 -7.03 37.93
C ASP A 69 32.43 -6.50 37.79
N SER A 70 32.27 -5.20 37.52
CA SER A 70 30.95 -4.54 37.37
C SER A 70 31.04 -3.35 36.42
N PRO A 71 30.87 -3.55 35.11
CA PRO A 71 30.89 -2.47 34.14
C PRO A 71 29.60 -1.65 34.21
N GLU A 72 29.68 -0.40 34.66
CA GLU A 72 28.54 0.53 34.68
C GLU A 72 28.32 1.19 33.30
N SER A 73 27.73 0.46 32.36
CA SER A 73 27.38 0.98 31.02
C SER A 73 26.15 0.29 30.45
N ILE A 74 25.26 1.06 29.81
CA ILE A 74 24.09 0.52 29.11
C ILE A 74 24.45 -0.28 27.85
N PHE A 75 25.68 -0.11 27.36
CA PHE A 75 26.23 -0.79 26.18
C PHE A 75 26.93 -2.10 26.55
N VAL A 76 26.94 -2.47 27.83
CA VAL A 76 27.58 -3.67 28.33
C VAL A 76 26.54 -4.48 29.07
N PHE A 77 26.39 -5.75 28.71
CA PHE A 77 25.45 -6.65 29.37
C PHE A 77 26.02 -8.05 29.44
N ASP A 78 25.53 -8.87 30.37
CA ASP A 78 25.97 -10.26 30.50
C ASP A 78 25.68 -11.01 29.18
N GLU A 79 26.64 -11.77 28.68
CA GLU A 79 26.49 -12.53 27.44
C GLU A 79 25.28 -13.50 27.45
N GLY A 80 24.80 -13.93 28.63
CA GLY A 80 23.58 -14.72 28.80
C GLY A 80 22.27 -13.92 28.89
N ASP A 81 22.32 -12.58 28.93
CA ASP A 81 21.12 -11.75 29.08
C ASP A 81 20.35 -11.61 27.75
N MET A 82 19.35 -12.47 27.59
CA MET A 82 18.44 -12.44 26.46
C MET A 82 17.63 -11.13 26.37
N ASN A 83 17.26 -10.51 27.49
CA ASN A 83 16.41 -9.32 27.47
C ASN A 83 17.19 -8.12 26.92
N ALA A 84 18.45 -7.96 27.34
CA ALA A 84 19.34 -6.94 26.80
C ALA A 84 19.59 -7.15 25.30
N TYR A 85 19.87 -8.40 24.89
CA TYR A 85 20.01 -8.76 23.48
C TYR A 85 18.76 -8.41 22.65
N LEU A 86 17.57 -8.83 23.10
CA LEU A 86 16.32 -8.56 22.40
C LEU A 86 16.03 -7.07 22.30
N THR A 87 16.29 -6.33 23.37
CA THR A 87 16.06 -4.88 23.43
C THR A 87 16.96 -4.12 22.46
N TRP A 88 18.26 -4.38 22.47
CA TRP A 88 19.18 -3.70 21.56
C TRP A 88 18.91 -4.07 20.10
N GLN A 89 18.66 -5.35 19.82
CA GLN A 89 18.68 -5.83 18.46
C GLN A 89 17.32 -5.70 17.74
N TYR A 90 16.19 -5.84 18.43
CA TYR A 90 14.86 -5.92 17.80
C TYR A 90 13.99 -4.67 18.06
N LEU A 91 14.07 -4.05 19.24
CA LEU A 91 13.19 -2.93 19.60
C LEU A 91 13.28 -1.77 18.58
N PRO A 92 14.46 -1.29 18.17
CA PRO A 92 14.50 -0.09 17.36
C PRO A 92 14.02 -0.34 15.92
N ILE A 93 14.36 -1.51 15.34
CA ILE A 93 13.87 -1.88 14.01
C ILE A 93 12.36 -2.17 14.02
N ALA A 94 11.82 -2.69 15.13
CA ALA A 94 10.38 -2.82 15.32
C ALA A 94 9.69 -1.45 15.35
N LEU A 95 10.24 -0.49 16.10
CA LEU A 95 9.71 0.88 16.14
C LEU A 95 9.80 1.57 14.77
N ALA A 96 10.89 1.40 14.02
CA ALA A 96 11.04 1.92 12.66
C ALA A 96 10.01 1.31 11.69
N THR A 97 9.75 0.00 11.82
CA THR A 97 8.75 -0.71 11.02
C THR A 97 7.32 -0.24 11.37
N ILE A 98 7.03 0.03 12.64
CA ILE A 98 5.76 0.63 13.07
C ILE A 98 5.57 2.02 12.44
N LEU A 99 6.62 2.85 12.42
CA LEU A 99 6.57 4.15 11.73
C LEU A 99 6.23 4.00 10.25
N ALA A 100 6.81 3.02 9.56
CA ALA A 100 6.49 2.73 8.16
C ALA A 100 4.99 2.40 7.95
N ILE A 101 4.41 1.59 8.83
CA ILE A 101 2.97 1.23 8.80
C ILE A 101 2.08 2.47 8.99
N LEU A 102 2.47 3.39 9.87
CA LEU A 102 1.74 4.64 10.07
C LEU A 102 1.78 5.51 8.80
N TRP A 103 2.96 5.73 8.21
CA TRP A 103 3.09 6.48 6.96
C TRP A 103 2.35 5.86 5.78
N GLU A 104 2.26 4.52 5.74
CA GLU A 104 1.54 3.80 4.70
C GLU A 104 0.07 4.26 4.57
N SER A 105 -0.61 4.42 5.70
CA SER A 105 -2.02 4.83 5.74
C SER A 105 -2.22 6.23 5.15
N LEU A 106 -1.31 7.16 5.47
CA LEU A 106 -1.33 8.51 4.92
C LEU A 106 -1.08 8.50 3.41
N ASP A 107 -0.01 7.85 2.96
CA ASP A 107 0.36 7.79 1.56
C ASP A 107 -0.72 7.11 0.68
N LEU A 108 -1.28 5.99 1.15
CA LEU A 108 -2.38 5.32 0.46
C LEU A 108 -3.59 6.25 0.29
N THR A 109 -3.92 7.01 1.34
CA THR A 109 -5.05 7.95 1.31
C THR A 109 -4.81 9.09 0.33
N VAL A 110 -3.60 9.66 0.29
CA VAL A 110 -3.21 10.70 -0.67
C VAL A 110 -3.31 10.17 -2.11
N ARG A 111 -2.75 9.00 -2.39
CA ARG A 111 -2.82 8.34 -3.72
C ARG A 111 -4.25 8.06 -4.16
N ARG A 112 -5.12 7.61 -3.25
CA ARG A 112 -6.53 7.27 -3.52
C ARG A 112 -7.37 8.50 -3.84
N LEU A 113 -7.15 9.59 -3.12
CA LEU A 113 -7.96 10.82 -3.25
C LEU A 113 -7.49 11.77 -4.35
N GLU A 114 -6.31 11.54 -4.92
CA GLU A 114 -5.78 12.35 -6.04
C GLU A 114 -6.76 12.54 -7.19
N PRO A 115 -7.41 11.49 -7.75
CA PRO A 115 -8.37 11.66 -8.85
C PRO A 115 -9.52 12.60 -8.48
N PHE A 116 -10.03 12.50 -7.26
CA PHE A 116 -11.18 13.30 -6.81
C PHE A 116 -10.80 14.76 -6.60
N HIS A 117 -9.60 15.01 -6.08
CA HIS A 117 -9.06 16.36 -6.02
C HIS A 117 -8.97 16.99 -7.42
N GLN A 118 -8.45 16.27 -8.41
CA GLN A 118 -8.39 16.77 -9.80
C GLN A 118 -9.80 17.09 -10.34
N LEU A 119 -10.79 16.23 -10.07
CA LEU A 119 -12.19 16.48 -10.47
C LEU A 119 -12.86 17.65 -9.72
N SER A 120 -12.32 18.04 -8.56
CA SER A 120 -12.84 19.14 -7.75
C SER A 120 -12.34 20.52 -8.19
N LEU A 121 -11.24 20.56 -8.96
CA LEU A 121 -10.66 21.81 -9.43
C LEU A 121 -11.65 22.56 -10.32
N PRO A 122 -11.58 23.90 -10.38
CA PRO A 122 -12.46 24.70 -11.23
C PRO A 122 -12.39 24.31 -12.71
N GLU A 123 -11.20 23.97 -13.19
CA GLU A 123 -10.94 23.53 -14.58
C GLU A 123 -11.40 22.08 -14.86
N GLY A 124 -11.70 21.31 -13.82
CA GLY A 124 -11.98 19.88 -13.90
C GLY A 124 -10.73 19.03 -14.21
N GLY A 125 -10.88 17.72 -14.03
CA GLY A 125 -9.86 16.73 -14.34
C GLY A 125 -10.03 16.19 -15.76
N ASP A 126 -8.91 15.94 -16.46
CA ASP A 126 -8.94 15.21 -17.72
C ASP A 126 -8.94 13.68 -17.50
N VAL A 127 -9.03 12.92 -18.59
CA VAL A 127 -9.02 11.45 -18.52
C VAL A 127 -7.72 10.88 -17.92
N ASP A 128 -6.56 11.46 -18.18
CA ASP A 128 -5.27 10.88 -17.76
C ASP A 128 -4.93 11.21 -16.30
N ASN A 129 -5.29 12.40 -15.83
CA ASN A 129 -5.01 12.94 -14.52
C ASN A 129 -6.14 12.70 -13.51
N ALA A 130 -7.36 12.40 -13.96
CA ALA A 130 -8.46 12.00 -13.08
C ALA A 130 -8.98 10.61 -13.37
N LEU A 131 -9.72 10.40 -14.48
CA LEU A 131 -10.55 9.19 -14.61
C LEU A 131 -9.75 7.89 -14.76
N CYS A 132 -8.67 7.90 -15.54
CA CYS A 132 -7.75 6.78 -15.76
C CYS A 132 -6.49 6.85 -14.88
N LEU A 133 -6.46 7.73 -13.88
CA LEU A 133 -5.37 7.85 -12.93
C LEU A 133 -5.30 6.61 -12.03
N GLU A 134 -4.09 6.10 -11.81
CA GLU A 134 -3.87 4.94 -10.92
C GLU A 134 -2.51 5.00 -10.22
N TYR A 135 -2.54 5.26 -8.91
CA TYR A 135 -1.35 5.22 -8.05
C TYR A 135 -1.37 4.09 -7.02
N THR A 136 -2.55 3.56 -6.69
CA THR A 136 -2.72 2.59 -5.60
C THR A 136 -2.13 1.21 -5.93
N GLY A 137 -2.33 0.73 -7.17
CA GLY A 137 -1.76 -0.53 -7.68
C GLY A 137 -0.37 -0.37 -8.33
N THR A 138 0.14 0.84 -8.46
CA THR A 138 1.47 1.09 -9.04
C THR A 138 2.57 0.79 -8.01
N PHE A 139 3.69 0.22 -8.46
CA PHE A 139 4.86 -0.03 -7.60
C PHE A 139 5.30 1.25 -6.89
N SER A 140 5.32 1.25 -5.56
CA SER A 140 5.51 2.48 -4.75
C SER A 140 6.78 3.27 -5.09
N PHE A 141 7.89 2.61 -5.44
CA PHE A 141 9.11 3.31 -5.85
C PHE A 141 8.95 4.11 -7.15
N THR A 142 8.01 3.73 -8.02
CA THR A 142 7.76 4.43 -9.30
C THR A 142 6.73 5.55 -9.16
N VAL A 143 5.96 5.57 -8.08
CA VAL A 143 4.88 6.55 -7.88
C VAL A 143 5.42 7.99 -7.79
N PRO A 144 6.47 8.32 -7.02
CA PRO A 144 7.00 9.69 -6.97
C PRO A 144 7.36 10.22 -8.36
N PHE A 145 8.03 9.42 -9.18
CA PHE A 145 8.44 9.81 -10.53
C PHE A 145 7.23 10.03 -11.46
N ARG A 146 6.24 9.12 -11.44
CA ARG A 146 5.00 9.26 -12.22
C ARG A 146 4.11 10.41 -11.74
N ALA A 147 4.13 10.72 -10.45
CA ALA A 147 3.40 11.85 -9.89
C ALA A 147 4.08 13.18 -10.23
N LEU A 148 5.42 13.21 -10.28
CA LEU A 148 6.19 14.40 -10.64
C LEU A 148 5.95 14.81 -12.09
N THR A 149 5.94 13.85 -13.03
CA THR A 149 5.64 14.13 -14.45
C THR A 149 4.23 14.68 -14.67
N ARG A 150 3.31 14.38 -13.75
CA ARG A 150 1.92 14.87 -13.73
C ARG A 150 1.70 16.08 -12.82
N ARG A 151 2.75 16.57 -12.16
CA ARG A 151 2.70 17.71 -11.20
C ARG A 151 1.75 17.46 -10.01
N HIS A 152 1.55 16.21 -9.61
CA HIS A 152 0.76 15.84 -8.44
C HIS A 152 1.63 15.89 -7.16
N TYR A 153 2.02 17.10 -6.73
CA TYR A 153 3.04 17.30 -5.69
C TYR A 153 2.73 16.64 -4.34
N ALA A 154 1.46 16.61 -3.92
CA ALA A 154 1.08 15.93 -2.68
C ALA A 154 1.40 14.43 -2.72
N VAL A 155 1.16 13.77 -3.85
CA VAL A 155 1.51 12.35 -4.07
C VAL A 155 3.02 12.17 -4.12
N VAL A 156 3.76 13.09 -4.76
CA VAL A 156 5.23 13.06 -4.76
C VAL A 156 5.76 13.07 -3.34
N MET A 157 5.32 14.01 -2.51
CA MET A 157 5.78 14.14 -1.12
C MET A 157 5.40 12.93 -0.28
N SER A 158 4.13 12.51 -0.30
CA SER A 158 3.67 11.37 0.52
C SER A 158 4.38 10.08 0.14
N SER A 159 4.53 9.81 -1.16
CA SER A 159 5.12 8.57 -1.64
C SER A 159 6.63 8.54 -1.47
N SER A 160 7.32 9.67 -1.63
CA SER A 160 8.76 9.77 -1.34
C SER A 160 9.03 9.56 0.15
N VAL A 161 8.28 10.21 1.03
CA VAL A 161 8.42 10.01 2.48
C VAL A 161 8.14 8.56 2.86
N PHE A 162 7.05 7.97 2.37
CA PHE A 162 6.73 6.57 2.63
C PHE A 162 7.86 5.62 2.18
N VAL A 163 8.42 5.81 0.98
CA VAL A 163 9.54 4.98 0.49
C VAL A 163 10.76 5.14 1.39
N VAL A 164 11.15 6.37 1.75
CA VAL A 164 12.32 6.62 2.62
C VAL A 164 12.13 5.97 3.99
N VAL A 165 10.95 6.12 4.61
CA VAL A 165 10.67 5.54 5.93
C VAL A 165 10.62 4.02 5.86
N ALA A 166 9.84 3.46 4.93
CA ALA A 166 9.60 2.03 4.86
C ALA A 166 10.84 1.21 4.46
N THR A 167 11.81 1.82 3.78
CA THR A 167 12.96 1.10 3.20
C THR A 167 14.29 1.59 3.76
N ILE A 168 14.66 2.84 3.51
CA ILE A 168 15.99 3.37 3.83
C ILE A 168 16.16 3.51 5.35
N ILE A 169 15.24 4.19 6.04
CA ILE A 169 15.32 4.40 7.49
C ILE A 169 15.28 3.06 8.23
N THR A 170 14.35 2.17 7.88
CA THR A 170 14.29 0.82 8.47
C THR A 170 15.59 0.04 8.27
N ALA A 171 16.18 0.10 7.06
CA ALA A 171 17.43 -0.60 6.76
C ALA A 171 18.63 -0.03 7.53
N LEU A 172 18.77 1.30 7.60
CA LEU A 172 19.85 1.93 8.34
C LEU A 172 19.69 1.74 9.85
N THR A 173 18.46 1.67 10.36
CA THR A 173 18.19 1.43 11.78
C THR A 173 18.83 0.12 12.25
N GLY A 174 18.70 -0.95 11.47
CA GLY A 174 19.36 -2.23 11.79
C GLY A 174 20.88 -2.20 11.70
N GLY A 175 21.46 -1.24 10.97
CA GLY A 175 22.91 -1.04 10.84
C GLY A 175 23.51 -0.03 11.83
N MET A 176 22.72 0.59 12.70
CA MET A 176 23.22 1.58 13.66
C MET A 176 24.06 0.93 14.78
N TRP A 177 23.79 -0.32 15.13
CA TRP A 177 24.52 -1.04 16.18
C TRP A 177 24.87 -2.48 15.80
N GLY A 178 25.94 -2.97 16.40
CA GLY A 178 26.39 -4.36 16.39
C GLY A 178 26.61 -4.86 17.81
N ILE A 179 26.53 -6.18 17.98
CA ILE A 179 26.85 -6.83 19.27
C ILE A 179 28.17 -7.57 19.10
N GLU A 180 29.13 -7.21 19.94
CA GLU A 180 30.45 -7.83 20.03
C GLU A 180 30.50 -8.72 21.26
N TRP A 181 30.69 -10.01 21.02
CA TRP A 181 30.64 -11.04 22.05
C TRP A 181 32.04 -11.29 22.63
N ALA A 182 32.20 -11.25 23.97
CA ALA A 182 33.48 -11.53 24.63
C ALA A 182 34.04 -12.92 24.31
N SER A 183 33.18 -13.92 24.18
CA SER A 183 33.48 -15.28 23.73
C SER A 183 34.11 -15.37 22.32
N LEU A 184 33.90 -14.36 21.46
CA LEU A 184 34.55 -14.19 20.15
C LEU A 184 35.86 -13.38 20.21
N SER A 185 36.12 -12.72 21.34
CA SER A 185 37.33 -11.91 21.58
C SER A 185 38.49 -12.79 22.05
N TYR A 186 39.73 -12.29 22.01
CA TYR A 186 40.92 -12.99 22.52
C TYR A 186 40.83 -13.39 24.03
N SER A 187 39.78 -12.97 24.75
CA SER A 187 39.46 -13.38 26.14
C SER A 187 39.21 -14.88 26.33
N ALA A 188 39.06 -15.65 25.24
CA ALA A 188 38.77 -17.08 25.34
C ALA A 188 39.88 -17.92 26.02
N GLU A 189 41.06 -17.36 26.26
CA GLU A 189 42.14 -18.03 27.01
C GLU A 189 42.07 -17.83 28.54
N LYS A 190 41.19 -16.94 29.05
CA LYS A 190 40.91 -16.81 30.49
C LYS A 190 39.51 -17.33 30.79
N VAL A 191 39.45 -18.51 31.40
CA VAL A 191 38.21 -19.28 31.62
C VAL A 191 37.45 -18.82 32.88
N ASP A 192 38.11 -18.09 33.78
CA ASP A 192 37.53 -17.70 35.07
C ASP A 192 37.11 -16.22 35.08
N GLY A 193 35.79 -15.97 34.97
CA GLY A 193 35.18 -14.64 35.10
C GLY A 193 33.84 -14.46 34.37
N PRO A 194 33.06 -13.40 34.68
CA PRO A 194 31.84 -13.06 33.95
C PRO A 194 32.15 -12.66 32.49
N LYS A 195 31.33 -13.14 31.54
CA LYS A 195 31.46 -12.82 30.11
C LYS A 195 30.51 -11.69 29.74
N TRP A 196 31.06 -10.61 29.20
CA TRP A 196 30.30 -9.41 28.85
C TRP A 196 30.15 -9.28 27.33
N ALA A 197 28.94 -9.02 26.85
CA ALA A 197 28.70 -8.56 25.49
C ALA A 197 28.75 -7.02 25.45
N THR A 198 29.30 -6.46 24.38
CA THR A 198 29.37 -5.00 24.18
C THR A 198 28.60 -4.59 22.93
N VAL A 199 27.94 -3.44 22.99
CA VAL A 199 27.20 -2.86 21.86
C VAL A 199 28.08 -1.80 21.20
N SER A 200 28.49 -2.04 19.97
CA SER A 200 29.17 -1.05 19.15
C SER A 200 28.16 -0.23 18.36
N VAL A 201 28.32 1.10 18.37
CA VAL A 201 27.45 2.04 17.64
C VAL A 201 28.22 2.60 16.46
N ASN A 202 27.63 2.59 15.26
CA ASN A 202 28.21 3.19 14.07
C ASN A 202 27.76 4.67 13.96
N PRO A 203 28.65 5.66 14.23
CA PRO A 203 28.25 7.06 14.25
C PRO A 203 27.81 7.57 12.87
N GLY A 204 28.44 7.08 11.80
CA GLY A 204 28.11 7.48 10.42
C GLY A 204 26.69 7.06 10.03
N VAL A 205 26.32 5.80 10.30
CA VAL A 205 24.97 5.29 10.02
C VAL A 205 23.93 5.96 10.92
N ALA A 206 24.25 6.20 12.20
CA ALA A 206 23.37 6.89 13.13
C ALA A 206 23.07 8.34 12.69
N ILE A 207 24.10 9.11 12.33
CA ILE A 207 23.95 10.48 11.82
C ILE A 207 23.15 10.49 10.51
N ALA A 208 23.45 9.57 9.58
CA ALA A 208 22.68 9.44 8.34
C ALA A 208 21.20 9.15 8.61
N THR A 209 20.90 8.29 9.58
CA THR A 209 19.53 7.97 10.01
C THR A 209 18.82 9.18 10.61
N GLN A 210 19.50 9.98 11.45
CA GLN A 210 18.95 11.23 12.00
C GLN A 210 18.65 12.26 10.90
N VAL A 211 19.55 12.43 9.93
CA VAL A 211 19.35 13.34 8.79
C VAL A 211 18.11 12.92 7.99
N LEU A 212 17.95 11.63 7.71
CA LEU A 212 16.77 11.12 7.00
C LEU A 212 15.48 11.32 7.80
N HIS A 213 15.50 11.11 9.12
CA HIS A 213 14.37 11.47 9.97
C HIS A 213 14.04 12.96 9.90
N GLY A 214 15.06 13.84 9.90
CA GLY A 214 14.87 15.29 9.75
C GLY A 214 14.24 15.66 8.40
N LEU A 215 14.69 15.04 7.31
CA LEU A 215 14.10 15.22 5.98
C LEU A 215 12.64 14.72 5.92
N VAL A 216 12.34 13.61 6.59
CA VAL A 216 10.96 13.09 6.71
C VAL A 216 10.08 14.05 7.51
N VAL A 217 10.59 14.64 8.61
CA VAL A 217 9.85 15.66 9.38
C VAL A 217 9.56 16.88 8.51
N ALA A 218 10.56 17.40 7.80
CA ALA A 218 10.38 18.54 6.90
C ALA A 218 9.35 18.23 5.78
N GLY A 219 9.47 17.07 5.14
CA GLY A 219 8.53 16.61 4.12
C GLY A 219 7.12 16.38 4.67
N GLY A 220 7.00 15.87 5.90
CA GLY A 220 5.74 15.66 6.60
C GLY A 220 5.02 16.96 6.98
N LEU A 221 5.76 17.96 7.46
CA LEU A 221 5.20 19.29 7.75
C LEU A 221 4.76 20.00 6.46
N LEU A 222 5.55 19.91 5.38
CA LEU A 222 5.17 20.44 4.08
C LEU A 222 3.94 19.73 3.50
N LEU A 223 3.87 18.40 3.66
CA LEU A 223 2.69 17.62 3.31
C LEU A 223 1.47 18.02 4.16
N CYS A 224 1.65 18.26 5.46
CA CYS A 224 0.59 18.74 6.33
C CYS A 224 0.03 20.09 5.86
N ALA A 225 0.91 21.05 5.53
CA ALA A 225 0.52 22.35 5.01
C ALA A 225 -0.25 22.21 3.68
N THR A 226 0.27 21.43 2.73
CA THR A 226 -0.39 21.22 1.44
C THR A 226 -1.74 20.52 1.58
N LEU A 227 -1.86 19.48 2.40
CA LEU A 227 -3.12 18.79 2.64
C LEU A 227 -4.13 19.65 3.42
N HIS A 228 -3.68 20.59 4.24
CA HIS A 228 -4.57 21.52 4.95
C HIS A 228 -5.36 22.40 3.98
N PHE A 229 -4.72 22.94 2.94
CA PHE A 229 -5.37 23.77 1.94
C PHE A 229 -6.02 22.99 0.80
N ARG A 230 -5.67 21.70 0.65
CA ARG A 230 -6.23 20.84 -0.39
C ARG A 230 -7.72 20.57 -0.17
N GLN A 231 -8.53 20.75 -1.21
CA GLN A 231 -9.94 20.33 -1.24
C GLN A 231 -10.08 18.91 -1.79
N SER A 232 -10.98 18.11 -1.22
CA SER A 232 -11.27 16.76 -1.74
C SER A 232 -12.36 16.74 -2.81
N GLY A 233 -13.27 17.71 -2.80
CA GLY A 233 -14.45 17.73 -3.66
C GLY A 233 -15.46 16.63 -3.34
N LEU A 234 -15.52 16.18 -2.08
CA LEU A 234 -16.38 15.06 -1.68
C LEU A 234 -17.14 15.38 -0.39
N TYR A 235 -18.35 14.83 -0.25
CA TYR A 235 -19.15 14.92 0.98
C TYR A 235 -18.83 13.82 1.99
N HIS A 236 -18.32 12.69 1.51
CA HIS A 236 -17.96 11.52 2.32
C HIS A 236 -16.91 10.68 1.59
N ASP A 237 -16.40 9.64 2.26
CA ASP A 237 -15.42 8.71 1.72
C ASP A 237 -15.99 7.90 0.53
N PRO A 238 -15.39 7.97 -0.68
CA PRO A 238 -15.91 7.27 -1.86
C PRO A 238 -15.49 5.80 -1.80
N LYS A 239 -16.13 5.04 -0.91
CA LYS A 239 -15.78 3.65 -0.62
C LYS A 239 -16.23 2.68 -1.72
N GLY A 240 -15.27 1.93 -2.24
CA GLY A 240 -15.50 0.85 -3.20
C GLY A 240 -16.31 1.26 -4.44
N ILE A 241 -17.00 0.27 -4.99
CA ILE A 241 -17.83 0.42 -6.19
C ILE A 241 -19.01 1.38 -5.91
N GLY A 242 -19.55 1.33 -4.69
CA GLY A 242 -20.67 2.17 -4.28
C GLY A 242 -20.34 3.66 -4.24
N GLY A 243 -19.11 4.02 -3.88
CA GLY A 243 -18.64 5.41 -3.90
C GLY A 243 -18.58 6.00 -5.31
N VAL A 244 -18.23 5.19 -6.32
CA VAL A 244 -18.30 5.63 -7.73
C VAL A 244 -19.75 5.68 -8.21
N ALA A 245 -20.56 4.67 -7.85
CA ALA A 245 -21.98 4.62 -8.21
C ALA A 245 -22.77 5.83 -7.68
N SER A 246 -22.49 6.30 -6.45
CA SER A 246 -23.16 7.47 -5.88
C SER A 246 -22.94 8.73 -6.72
N LEU A 247 -21.73 8.92 -7.25
CA LEU A 247 -21.33 10.10 -8.02
C LEU A 247 -21.88 10.15 -9.46
N ILE A 248 -22.42 9.03 -9.98
CA ILE A 248 -22.95 8.94 -11.35
C ILE A 248 -24.45 8.59 -11.42
N SER A 249 -25.12 8.45 -10.27
CA SER A 249 -26.46 7.83 -10.17
C SER A 249 -27.65 8.63 -10.73
N GLU A 250 -27.59 9.96 -10.83
CA GLU A 250 -28.69 10.79 -11.37
C GLU A 250 -28.40 11.37 -12.75
N SER A 251 -27.33 10.88 -13.38
CA SER A 251 -26.78 11.44 -14.60
C SER A 251 -27.69 11.24 -15.82
N ASP A 252 -28.77 10.46 -15.71
CA ASP A 252 -29.81 10.31 -16.75
C ASP A 252 -30.68 11.55 -16.94
N TYR A 253 -30.69 12.48 -15.99
CA TYR A 253 -31.56 13.67 -16.00
C TYR A 253 -30.79 14.97 -16.27
N ILE A 254 -29.55 14.85 -16.75
CA ILE A 254 -28.61 15.96 -16.91
C ILE A 254 -28.05 15.96 -18.33
N ASP A 255 -28.15 17.08 -19.04
CA ASP A 255 -27.62 17.21 -20.41
C ASP A 255 -26.09 17.04 -20.50
N GLN A 256 -25.34 17.44 -19.47
CA GLN A 256 -23.87 17.32 -19.37
C GLN A 256 -23.40 16.04 -18.66
N SER A 257 -24.14 14.95 -18.85
CA SER A 257 -23.91 13.70 -18.16
C SER A 257 -22.65 12.98 -18.66
N ALA A 258 -21.74 12.68 -17.73
CA ALA A 258 -20.64 11.76 -18.00
C ALA A 258 -21.15 10.38 -18.43
N LEU A 259 -22.29 9.92 -17.92
CA LEU A 259 -22.83 8.59 -18.20
C LEU A 259 -23.26 8.43 -19.65
N HIS A 260 -23.83 9.48 -20.26
CA HIS A 260 -24.18 9.46 -21.68
C HIS A 260 -22.95 9.20 -22.56
N LEU A 261 -21.80 9.80 -22.22
CA LEU A 261 -20.53 9.54 -22.91
C LEU A 261 -20.06 8.09 -22.73
N PHE A 262 -20.09 7.58 -21.49
CA PHE A 262 -19.64 6.23 -21.20
C PHE A 262 -20.52 5.13 -21.82
N ARG A 263 -21.82 5.38 -22.01
CA ARG A 263 -22.75 4.44 -22.68
C ARG A 263 -22.50 4.31 -24.18
N GLN A 264 -21.82 5.28 -24.81
CA GLN A 264 -21.40 5.17 -26.21
C GLN A 264 -20.19 4.25 -26.39
N LEU A 265 -19.51 3.89 -25.30
CA LEU A 265 -18.36 3.00 -25.34
C LEU A 265 -18.78 1.55 -25.13
N PRO A 266 -18.19 0.58 -25.86
CA PRO A 266 -18.40 -0.83 -25.58
C PRO A 266 -18.02 -1.13 -24.12
N SER A 267 -18.91 -1.79 -23.37
CA SER A 267 -18.71 -2.09 -21.95
C SER A 267 -17.43 -2.88 -21.68
N PHE A 268 -17.01 -3.69 -22.66
CA PHE A 268 -15.82 -4.55 -22.63
C PHE A 268 -14.58 -3.94 -23.32
N ALA A 269 -14.62 -2.66 -23.72
CA ALA A 269 -13.51 -1.99 -24.42
C ALA A 269 -12.15 -2.12 -23.70
N HIS A 270 -11.04 -1.89 -24.39
CA HIS A 270 -9.72 -1.86 -23.73
C HIS A 270 -9.45 -0.47 -23.07
N SER A 271 -8.65 -0.39 -22.00
CA SER A 271 -8.35 0.87 -21.30
C SER A 271 -7.77 1.95 -22.22
N LYS A 272 -6.97 1.56 -23.22
CA LYS A 272 -6.45 2.48 -24.26
C LYS A 272 -7.57 3.07 -25.13
N VAL A 273 -8.61 2.30 -25.44
CA VAL A 273 -9.76 2.76 -26.23
C VAL A 273 -10.56 3.77 -25.40
N VAL A 274 -10.84 3.43 -24.14
CA VAL A 274 -11.52 4.34 -23.19
C VAL A 274 -10.73 5.65 -23.06
N ARG A 275 -9.42 5.56 -22.85
CA ARG A 275 -8.55 6.75 -22.76
C ARG A 275 -8.56 7.59 -24.03
N GLY A 276 -8.48 6.95 -25.20
CA GLY A 276 -8.50 7.63 -26.48
C GLY A 276 -9.82 8.34 -26.76
N ALA A 277 -10.95 7.69 -26.46
CA ALA A 277 -12.28 8.24 -26.71
C ALA A 277 -12.63 9.43 -25.80
N LEU A 278 -12.15 9.41 -24.55
CA LEU A 278 -12.39 10.47 -23.57
C LEU A 278 -11.30 11.57 -23.58
N ARG A 279 -10.37 11.52 -24.53
CA ARG A 279 -9.28 12.52 -24.64
C ARG A 279 -9.87 13.87 -25.04
N GLY A 280 -9.52 14.96 -24.34
CA GLY A 280 -10.09 16.29 -24.63
C GLY A 280 -11.45 16.54 -23.99
N ILE A 281 -11.94 15.62 -23.15
CA ILE A 281 -13.12 15.85 -22.30
C ILE A 281 -12.64 16.21 -20.89
N ARG A 282 -13.23 17.27 -20.33
CA ARG A 282 -13.02 17.68 -18.94
C ARG A 282 -14.15 17.14 -18.08
N PHE A 283 -13.79 16.60 -16.92
CA PHE A 283 -14.72 16.01 -15.97
C PHE A 283 -14.67 16.79 -14.66
N ARG A 284 -15.84 17.07 -14.10
CA ARG A 284 -15.93 17.87 -12.86
C ARG A 284 -16.97 17.31 -11.91
N LEU A 285 -16.63 17.29 -10.63
CA LEU A 285 -17.59 17.09 -9.55
C LEU A 285 -18.22 18.43 -9.19
N GLN A 286 -19.53 18.56 -9.40
CA GLN A 286 -20.24 19.81 -9.15
C GLN A 286 -21.71 19.59 -8.81
N HIS A 287 -22.33 20.63 -8.25
CA HIS A 287 -23.78 20.67 -8.07
C HIS A 287 -24.46 20.99 -9.39
N VAL A 288 -25.41 20.17 -9.78
CA VAL A 288 -26.21 20.34 -10.99
C VAL A 288 -27.68 20.36 -10.61
N PRO A 289 -28.49 21.29 -11.15
CA PRO A 289 -29.93 21.25 -10.98
C PRO A 289 -30.51 20.06 -11.74
N VAL A 290 -31.22 19.18 -11.02
CA VAL A 290 -32.02 18.11 -11.60
C VAL A 290 -33.48 18.55 -11.55
N PHE A 291 -34.12 18.61 -12.71
CA PHE A 291 -35.52 18.98 -12.85
C PHE A 291 -36.41 17.73 -12.72
N GLN A 292 -37.38 17.78 -11.82
CA GLN A 292 -38.40 16.74 -11.67
C GLN A 292 -39.59 16.99 -12.60
N GLN A 293 -40.40 15.95 -12.82
CA GLN A 293 -41.58 16.00 -13.67
C GLN A 293 -42.66 16.97 -13.16
N ASP A 294 -42.63 17.33 -11.87
CA ASP A 294 -43.53 18.28 -11.23
C ASP A 294 -43.07 19.76 -11.40
N GLY A 295 -41.96 19.99 -12.11
CA GLY A 295 -41.38 21.32 -12.32
C GLY A 295 -40.49 21.81 -11.16
N SER A 296 -40.33 21.03 -10.09
CA SER A 296 -39.38 21.34 -9.01
C SER A 296 -37.94 21.03 -9.45
N SER A 297 -36.98 21.81 -8.93
CA SER A 297 -35.55 21.56 -9.17
C SER A 297 -34.82 21.30 -7.87
N HIS A 298 -34.03 20.22 -7.81
CA HIS A 298 -33.15 19.93 -6.69
C HIS A 298 -31.69 19.90 -7.13
N LEU A 299 -30.80 20.51 -6.35
CA LEU A 299 -29.37 20.48 -6.60
C LEU A 299 -28.79 19.13 -6.17
N MET A 300 -28.11 18.45 -7.08
CA MET A 300 -27.46 17.15 -6.83
C MET A 300 -25.97 17.24 -7.11
N TYR A 301 -25.15 16.57 -6.29
CA TYR A 301 -23.70 16.56 -6.46
C TYR A 301 -23.22 15.35 -7.26
N GLN A 302 -22.66 15.57 -8.45
CA GLN A 302 -22.36 14.50 -9.41
C GLN A 302 -21.17 14.79 -10.32
N LEU A 303 -20.71 13.73 -10.99
CA LEU A 303 -19.73 13.80 -12.06
C LEU A 303 -20.39 14.26 -13.37
N THR A 304 -19.99 15.45 -13.80
CA THR A 304 -20.35 16.03 -15.11
C THR A 304 -19.19 15.93 -16.07
N ALA A 305 -19.51 16.00 -17.35
CA ALA A 305 -18.53 16.08 -18.43
C ALA A 305 -18.81 17.31 -19.29
N THR A 306 -17.78 18.09 -19.55
CA THR A 306 -17.80 19.22 -20.46
C THR A 306 -16.84 18.92 -21.61
N THR A 307 -17.37 18.96 -22.82
CA THR A 307 -16.59 18.81 -24.05
C THR A 307 -16.03 20.16 -24.47
N ASP A 308 -14.78 20.20 -24.91
CA ASP A 308 -14.24 21.39 -25.55
C ASP A 308 -15.06 21.73 -26.82
N PRO A 309 -15.34 23.01 -27.11
CA PRO A 309 -16.08 23.40 -28.31
C PRO A 309 -15.42 22.83 -29.58
N GLY A 310 -16.14 21.99 -30.32
CA GLY A 310 -15.64 21.35 -31.54
C GLY A 310 -15.05 19.94 -31.38
N TYR A 311 -15.01 19.37 -30.16
CA TYR A 311 -14.59 17.98 -29.97
C TYR A 311 -15.71 16.99 -30.37
N ILE A 312 -15.52 16.30 -31.50
CA ILE A 312 -16.35 15.16 -31.90
C ILE A 312 -15.69 13.90 -31.36
N ILE A 313 -16.45 13.12 -30.56
CA ILE A 313 -15.98 11.82 -30.08
C ILE A 313 -15.65 10.98 -31.31
N PRO A 314 -14.38 10.54 -31.49
CA PRO A 314 -14.01 9.81 -32.69
C PRO A 314 -14.86 8.53 -32.78
N GLN A 315 -15.70 8.44 -33.81
CA GLN A 315 -16.41 7.21 -34.20
C GLN A 315 -15.39 6.20 -34.76
N ARG A 316 -14.46 5.72 -33.92
CA ARG A 316 -13.53 4.67 -34.32
C ARG A 316 -14.14 3.32 -33.99
N ALA A 317 -15.20 2.99 -34.72
CA ALA A 317 -15.97 1.77 -34.54
C ALA A 317 -15.28 0.52 -35.10
N GLU A 318 -14.19 0.61 -35.87
CA GLU A 318 -13.77 -0.56 -36.67
C GLU A 318 -12.35 -1.10 -36.43
N ASP A 319 -11.37 -0.34 -35.92
CA ASP A 319 -9.96 -0.79 -35.96
C ASP A 319 -9.34 -1.30 -34.63
N GLY A 320 -10.11 -1.60 -33.58
CA GLY A 320 -9.49 -2.02 -32.31
C GLY A 320 -10.36 -2.71 -31.26
N ILE A 321 -11.59 -3.09 -31.61
CA ILE A 321 -12.57 -3.66 -30.67
C ILE A 321 -12.11 -5.00 -30.06
N LEU A 322 -11.10 -5.65 -30.65
CA LEU A 322 -10.70 -7.02 -30.33
C LEU A 322 -9.29 -7.18 -29.75
N TYR A 323 -8.65 -6.13 -29.21
CA TYR A 323 -7.44 -6.33 -28.41
C TYR A 323 -7.80 -6.70 -26.97
N HIS A 324 -8.15 -7.97 -26.83
CA HIS A 324 -8.27 -8.67 -25.56
C HIS A 324 -6.87 -8.87 -24.98
N ASP A 325 -6.24 -7.78 -24.53
CA ASP A 325 -4.97 -7.85 -23.81
C ASP A 325 -5.24 -8.32 -22.37
N ARG A 326 -4.85 -9.55 -22.08
CA ARG A 326 -4.95 -10.11 -20.72
C ARG A 326 -4.18 -9.25 -19.70
N TRP A 327 -3.18 -8.50 -20.13
CA TRP A 327 -2.42 -7.60 -19.27
C TRP A 327 -3.18 -6.36 -18.83
N ASP A 328 -4.19 -5.90 -19.58
CA ASP A 328 -5.07 -4.81 -19.14
C ASP A 328 -6.10 -5.29 -18.09
N ALA A 329 -6.41 -6.59 -18.16
CA ALA A 329 -7.33 -7.27 -17.24
C ALA A 329 -6.70 -7.71 -15.93
N THR A 330 -5.38 -7.89 -15.88
CA THR A 330 -4.64 -8.26 -14.66
C THR A 330 -3.74 -7.12 -14.23
N GLY A 331 -3.76 -6.77 -12.95
CA GLY A 331 -2.72 -5.89 -12.40
C GLY A 331 -1.33 -6.53 -12.54
N PHE A 332 -0.29 -5.69 -12.58
CA PHE A 332 1.08 -6.13 -12.81
C PHE A 332 1.54 -7.10 -11.71
N PHE A 333 1.23 -6.75 -10.45
CA PHE A 333 1.63 -7.52 -9.27
C PHE A 333 0.80 -8.77 -9.05
N LEU A 334 -0.42 -8.84 -9.59
CA LEU A 334 -1.28 -10.02 -9.52
C LEU A 334 -1.02 -11.02 -10.67
N THR A 335 0.19 -11.04 -11.21
CA THR A 335 0.65 -12.07 -12.16
C THR A 335 1.56 -13.08 -11.47
N LYS A 336 1.54 -14.34 -11.93
CA LYS A 336 2.44 -15.38 -11.38
C LYS A 336 3.92 -14.97 -11.43
N ARG A 337 4.31 -14.26 -12.51
CA ARG A 337 5.69 -13.77 -12.70
C ARG A 337 6.04 -12.71 -11.67
N ALA A 338 5.20 -11.70 -11.45
CA ALA A 338 5.49 -10.64 -10.50
C ALA A 338 5.51 -11.14 -9.05
N VAL A 339 4.58 -12.02 -8.68
CA VAL A 339 4.56 -12.70 -7.37
C VAL A 339 5.86 -13.47 -7.15
N PHE A 340 6.29 -14.25 -8.14
CA PHE A 340 7.55 -14.98 -8.07
C PHE A 340 8.78 -14.04 -8.00
N ILE A 341 8.80 -12.94 -8.76
CA ILE A 341 9.90 -11.95 -8.70
C ILE A 341 9.96 -11.28 -7.32
N ALA A 342 8.81 -10.92 -6.74
CA ALA A 342 8.75 -10.34 -5.39
C ALA A 342 9.37 -11.28 -4.36
N GLU A 343 9.03 -12.57 -4.46
CA GLU A 343 9.61 -13.61 -3.61
C GLU A 343 11.12 -13.77 -3.89
N CYS A 344 11.53 -13.88 -5.15
CA CYS A 344 12.92 -13.96 -5.53
C CYS A 344 13.75 -12.77 -5.03
N ILE A 345 13.20 -11.56 -4.95
CA ILE A 345 13.94 -10.42 -4.39
C ILE A 345 14.19 -10.59 -2.88
N ILE A 346 13.20 -11.13 -2.15
CA ILE A 346 13.37 -11.49 -0.74
C ILE A 346 14.45 -12.56 -0.58
N TRP A 347 14.43 -13.62 -1.40
CA TRP A 347 15.34 -14.77 -1.26
C TRP A 347 16.70 -14.60 -1.94
N LEU A 348 16.75 -14.21 -3.22
CA LEU A 348 18.00 -14.00 -3.98
C LEU A 348 18.76 -12.79 -3.47
N GLY A 349 18.06 -11.75 -2.99
CA GLY A 349 18.70 -10.63 -2.29
C GLY A 349 19.52 -11.15 -1.12
N GLN A 350 18.90 -11.96 -0.25
CA GLN A 350 19.60 -12.57 0.89
C GLN A 350 20.70 -13.54 0.46
N ALA A 351 20.43 -14.45 -0.48
CA ALA A 351 21.41 -15.47 -0.91
C ALA A 351 22.63 -14.87 -1.64
N ALA A 352 22.44 -13.83 -2.47
CA ALA A 352 23.52 -13.12 -3.14
C ALA A 352 24.42 -12.38 -2.13
N ILE A 353 23.84 -11.83 -1.06
CA ILE A 353 24.58 -11.17 0.03
C ILE A 353 25.39 -12.21 0.82
N ILE A 354 24.78 -13.35 1.20
CA ILE A 354 25.50 -14.46 1.84
C ILE A 354 26.69 -14.89 0.97
N GLY A 355 26.46 -15.04 -0.34
CA GLY A 355 27.49 -15.39 -1.32
C GLY A 355 28.59 -14.32 -1.44
N ALA A 356 28.23 -13.04 -1.50
CA ALA A 356 29.17 -11.93 -1.60
C ALA A 356 30.02 -11.78 -0.35
N LEU A 357 29.41 -11.85 0.85
CA LEU A 357 30.12 -11.84 2.13
C LEU A 357 31.08 -13.02 2.24
N TYR A 358 30.66 -14.21 1.79
CA TYR A 358 31.52 -15.38 1.72
C TYR A 358 32.72 -15.17 0.78
N GLN A 359 32.51 -14.56 -0.41
CA GLN A 359 33.62 -14.27 -1.34
C GLN A 359 34.57 -13.21 -0.80
N VAL A 360 34.06 -12.13 -0.19
CA VAL A 360 34.89 -11.08 0.42
C VAL A 360 35.71 -11.64 1.59
N ALA A 361 35.13 -12.52 2.42
CA ALA A 361 35.84 -13.20 3.50
C ALA A 361 36.92 -14.17 2.97
N LYS A 362 36.64 -14.87 1.87
CA LYS A 362 37.57 -15.83 1.24
C LYS A 362 38.70 -15.17 0.46
N ILE A 363 38.46 -14.01 -0.17
CA ILE A 363 39.45 -13.26 -0.95
C ILE A 363 40.35 -12.46 -0.01
N GLY A 364 39.77 -11.85 1.04
CA GLY A 364 40.53 -11.12 2.06
C GLY A 364 41.56 -11.99 2.78
N SER A 365 41.20 -13.21 3.16
CA SER A 365 42.11 -14.15 3.83
C SER A 365 43.22 -14.72 2.95
N LYS A 366 43.13 -14.52 1.62
CA LYS A 366 44.06 -15.11 0.63
C LYS A 366 45.02 -14.10 0.01
N LEU A 367 44.68 -12.82 0.02
CA LEU A 367 45.51 -11.73 -0.54
C LEU A 367 46.33 -10.99 0.51
N LEU A 368 45.89 -10.97 1.76
CA LEU A 368 46.55 -10.27 2.86
C LEU A 368 46.95 -11.31 3.91
N GLY A 369 48.15 -11.89 3.75
CA GLY A 369 48.76 -12.61 4.86
C GLY A 369 49.07 -11.62 5.98
N GLY A 370 48.31 -11.64 7.06
CA GLY A 370 48.57 -10.87 8.28
C GLY A 370 47.64 -9.66 8.50
N ASP A 371 47.22 -9.54 9.77
CA ASP A 371 46.46 -8.48 10.42
C ASP A 371 44.96 -8.34 10.07
N ASP A 372 44.18 -9.30 10.60
CA ASP A 372 42.75 -9.14 10.91
C ASP A 372 42.55 -8.04 11.99
N SER A 373 42.73 -6.78 11.62
CA SER A 373 42.31 -5.66 12.47
C SER A 373 40.78 -5.69 12.61
N GLY A 374 40.27 -5.81 13.84
CA GLY A 374 38.84 -6.00 14.16
C GLY A 374 37.87 -4.93 13.60
N SER A 375 38.38 -3.79 13.11
CA SER A 375 37.61 -2.75 12.43
C SER A 375 37.01 -3.19 11.08
N SER A 376 37.66 -4.12 10.36
CA SER A 376 37.18 -4.60 9.06
C SER A 376 35.98 -5.55 9.19
N THR A 377 35.89 -6.29 10.30
CA THR A 377 34.86 -7.29 10.55
C THR A 377 33.53 -6.64 10.96
N SER A 378 33.57 -5.67 11.88
CA SER A 378 32.38 -4.90 12.30
C SER A 378 31.75 -4.10 11.14
N SER A 379 32.58 -3.59 10.22
CA SER A 379 32.09 -2.90 9.02
C SER A 379 31.35 -3.85 8.06
N LYS A 380 31.86 -5.09 7.87
CA LYS A 380 31.24 -6.10 6.99
C LYS A 380 29.89 -6.57 7.53
N THR A 381 29.76 -6.82 8.83
CA THR A 381 28.50 -7.24 9.46
C THR A 381 27.45 -6.13 9.41
N THR A 382 27.85 -4.87 9.62
CA THR A 382 26.97 -3.71 9.48
C THR A 382 26.42 -3.58 8.06
N ILE A 383 27.29 -3.65 7.04
CA ILE A 383 26.87 -3.61 5.63
C ILE A 383 25.91 -4.77 5.32
N ALA A 384 26.21 -5.98 5.79
CA ALA A 384 25.34 -7.14 5.61
C ALA A 384 23.92 -6.88 6.13
N LYS A 385 23.78 -6.41 7.39
CA LYS A 385 22.47 -6.10 8.00
C LYS A 385 21.66 -5.10 7.18
N ILE A 386 22.31 -4.02 6.73
CA ILE A 386 21.66 -2.98 5.95
C ILE A 386 21.11 -3.58 4.65
N ILE A 387 21.91 -4.37 3.93
CA ILE A 387 21.47 -4.93 2.64
C ILE A 387 20.39 -6.01 2.86
N TYR A 388 20.48 -6.83 3.92
CA TYR A 388 19.43 -7.80 4.26
C TYR A 388 18.09 -7.11 4.53
N THR A 389 18.13 -6.09 5.37
CA THR A 389 16.94 -5.31 5.73
C THR A 389 16.40 -4.55 4.51
N LEU A 390 17.27 -4.03 3.65
CA LEU A 390 16.86 -3.38 2.41
C LEU A 390 16.17 -4.37 1.45
N SER A 391 16.68 -5.60 1.33
CA SER A 391 16.07 -6.64 0.49
C SER A 391 14.67 -7.01 0.99
N LEU A 392 14.53 -7.19 2.32
CA LEU A 392 13.25 -7.46 2.96
C LEU A 392 12.25 -6.31 2.82
N THR A 393 12.69 -5.07 2.99
CA THR A 393 11.81 -3.89 2.86
C THR A 393 11.40 -3.63 1.42
N ILE A 394 12.29 -3.81 0.43
CA ILE A 394 11.93 -3.74 -1.00
C ILE A 394 10.92 -4.83 -1.34
N GLY A 395 11.17 -6.08 -0.92
CA GLY A 395 10.23 -7.18 -1.07
C GLY A 395 8.89 -6.92 -0.38
N GLY A 396 8.90 -6.32 0.80
CA GLY A 396 7.70 -5.90 1.54
C GLY A 396 6.87 -4.87 0.78
N VAL A 397 7.51 -3.88 0.16
CA VAL A 397 6.81 -2.88 -0.68
C VAL A 397 6.20 -3.53 -1.93
N MET A 398 6.85 -4.54 -2.51
CA MET A 398 6.28 -5.32 -3.62
C MET A 398 5.09 -6.14 -3.16
N TRP A 399 5.20 -6.82 -2.03
CA TRP A 399 4.12 -7.62 -1.46
C TRP A 399 2.92 -6.77 -1.05
N LEU A 400 3.17 -5.55 -0.57
CA LEU A 400 2.12 -4.56 -0.34
C LEU A 400 1.39 -4.20 -1.64
N SER A 401 2.10 -4.13 -2.77
CA SER A 401 1.48 -3.90 -4.09
C SER A 401 0.63 -5.11 -4.53
N VAL A 402 1.09 -6.34 -4.27
CA VAL A 402 0.31 -7.58 -4.47
C VAL A 402 -0.97 -7.57 -3.62
N GLN A 403 -0.87 -7.24 -2.33
CA GLN A 403 -2.02 -7.13 -1.42
C GLN A 403 -3.05 -6.13 -1.97
N ARG A 404 -2.61 -4.93 -2.35
CA ARG A 404 -3.49 -3.85 -2.80
C ARG A 404 -4.23 -4.22 -4.08
N GLU A 405 -3.53 -4.79 -5.06
CA GLU A 405 -4.20 -5.29 -6.26
C GLU A 405 -5.19 -6.40 -5.88
N LEU A 406 -4.80 -7.38 -5.07
CA LEU A 406 -5.70 -8.46 -4.67
C LEU A 406 -6.98 -7.93 -4.01
N GLN A 407 -6.85 -7.01 -3.05
CA GLN A 407 -7.99 -6.39 -2.35
C GLN A 407 -8.86 -5.53 -3.28
N THR A 408 -8.27 -4.96 -4.34
CA THR A 408 -9.02 -4.21 -5.37
C THR A 408 -9.85 -5.14 -6.25
N PHE A 409 -9.33 -6.33 -6.58
CA PHE A 409 -10.00 -7.31 -7.45
C PHE A 409 -11.01 -8.22 -6.72
N GLU A 410 -10.79 -8.52 -5.44
CA GLU A 410 -11.61 -9.50 -4.69
C GLU A 410 -13.12 -9.16 -4.64
N PRO A 411 -13.56 -7.90 -4.44
CA PRO A 411 -14.99 -7.54 -4.53
C PRO A 411 -15.61 -7.90 -5.88
N TRP A 412 -14.90 -7.66 -6.97
CA TRP A 412 -15.34 -7.99 -8.33
C TRP A 412 -15.39 -9.50 -8.58
N GLN A 413 -14.43 -10.25 -8.02
CA GLN A 413 -14.43 -11.71 -8.11
C GLN A 413 -15.63 -12.32 -7.38
N ARG A 414 -16.09 -11.70 -6.29
CA ARG A 414 -17.31 -12.10 -5.58
C ARG A 414 -18.57 -11.79 -6.38
N LEU A 415 -18.67 -10.58 -6.94
CA LEU A 415 -19.78 -10.20 -7.80
C LEU A 415 -19.89 -11.09 -9.04
N ARG A 416 -18.74 -11.53 -9.60
CA ARG A 416 -18.71 -12.48 -10.72
C ARG A 416 -19.40 -13.80 -10.44
N LYS A 417 -19.51 -14.24 -9.18
CA LYS A 417 -20.18 -15.51 -8.83
C LYS A 417 -21.71 -15.41 -8.82
N GLY A 418 -22.29 -14.23 -9.07
CA GLY A 418 -23.69 -14.01 -9.48
C GLY A 418 -24.80 -14.52 -8.53
N LYS A 419 -24.49 -14.73 -7.24
CA LYS A 419 -25.44 -15.17 -6.20
C LYS A 419 -25.12 -14.55 -4.84
N GLN A 420 -24.73 -13.28 -4.79
CA GLN A 420 -24.35 -12.66 -3.53
C GLN A 420 -25.60 -12.34 -2.69
N ARG A 421 -25.87 -13.17 -1.68
CA ARG A 421 -26.89 -12.88 -0.67
C ARG A 421 -26.41 -11.72 0.21
N GLY A 422 -27.14 -10.61 0.20
CA GLY A 422 -26.85 -9.45 1.03
C GLY A 422 -27.24 -8.13 0.36
N SER A 423 -27.28 -7.05 1.14
CA SER A 423 -27.63 -5.73 0.66
C SER A 423 -26.56 -5.12 -0.24
N ALA A 424 -26.96 -4.15 -1.07
CA ALA A 424 -26.04 -3.37 -1.90
C ALA A 424 -24.94 -2.70 -1.06
N TYR A 425 -25.29 -2.24 0.15
CA TYR A 425 -24.32 -1.66 1.08
C TYR A 425 -23.20 -2.64 1.48
N ALA A 426 -23.56 -3.87 1.84
CA ALA A 426 -22.59 -4.89 2.25
C ALA A 426 -21.66 -5.28 1.09
N ASN A 427 -22.21 -5.40 -0.12
CA ASN A 427 -21.50 -5.91 -1.29
C ASN A 427 -20.67 -4.86 -2.03
N LEU A 428 -21.08 -3.58 -2.04
CA LEU A 428 -20.48 -2.55 -2.88
C LEU A 428 -19.76 -1.44 -2.10
N VAL A 429 -20.11 -1.24 -0.82
CA VAL A 429 -19.52 -0.18 0.03
C VAL A 429 -18.62 -0.80 1.10
N GLN A 430 -19.11 -1.79 1.85
CA GLN A 430 -18.35 -2.40 2.96
C GLN A 430 -17.27 -3.41 2.52
N SER A 431 -17.23 -3.77 1.25
CA SER A 431 -16.27 -4.70 0.65
C SER A 431 -14.94 -4.05 0.27
N ASP A 432 -14.83 -2.73 0.41
CA ASP A 432 -13.61 -1.99 0.08
C ASP A 432 -12.56 -2.09 1.19
N PHE A 433 -11.68 -3.08 1.06
CA PHE A 433 -10.49 -3.23 1.89
C PHE A 433 -9.25 -2.57 1.29
N ALA A 434 -9.25 -2.30 -0.02
CA ALA A 434 -8.10 -1.71 -0.72
C ALA A 434 -7.84 -0.25 -0.32
N SER A 435 -8.84 0.42 0.23
CA SER A 435 -8.74 1.78 0.75
C SER A 435 -8.23 1.86 2.19
N LEU A 436 -8.07 0.72 2.88
CA LEU A 436 -7.65 0.64 4.27
C LEU A 436 -6.13 0.41 4.39
N GLY A 437 -5.50 1.00 5.41
CA GLY A 437 -4.14 0.67 5.78
C GLY A 437 -4.04 -0.73 6.41
N LEU A 438 -2.84 -1.29 6.47
CA LEU A 438 -2.59 -2.69 6.85
C LEU A 438 -3.29 -3.14 8.15
N LEU A 439 -3.13 -2.38 9.25
CA LEU A 439 -3.69 -2.77 10.55
C LEU A 439 -5.22 -2.75 10.53
N THR A 440 -5.79 -1.72 9.89
CA THR A 440 -7.24 -1.59 9.75
C THR A 440 -7.83 -2.67 8.85
N SER A 441 -7.13 -3.05 7.77
CA SER A 441 -7.57 -4.14 6.89
C SER A 441 -7.50 -5.49 7.61
N LEU A 442 -6.43 -5.75 8.36
CA LEU A 442 -6.26 -6.98 9.14
C LEU A 442 -7.37 -7.15 10.17
N PHE A 443 -7.59 -6.14 11.03
CA PHE A 443 -8.61 -6.19 12.08
C PHE A 443 -10.01 -6.34 11.49
N LEU A 444 -10.35 -5.51 10.49
CA LEU A 444 -11.69 -5.54 9.92
C LEU A 444 -11.96 -6.82 9.13
N ALA A 445 -10.94 -7.39 8.48
CA ALA A 445 -11.08 -8.64 7.76
C ALA A 445 -11.27 -9.82 8.71
N ALA A 446 -10.55 -9.85 9.84
CA ALA A 446 -10.77 -10.81 10.91
C ALA A 446 -12.18 -10.68 11.50
N ALA A 447 -12.58 -9.46 11.90
CA ALA A 447 -13.89 -9.21 12.49
C ALA A 447 -15.07 -9.55 11.56
N LYS A 448 -14.90 -9.38 10.25
CA LYS A 448 -15.93 -9.69 9.24
C LYS A 448 -15.81 -11.09 8.62
N GLY A 449 -14.88 -11.94 9.08
CA GLY A 449 -14.67 -13.28 8.53
C GLY A 449 -14.26 -13.30 7.05
N LYS A 450 -13.57 -12.27 6.57
CA LYS A 450 -13.14 -12.12 5.18
C LYS A 450 -11.75 -12.73 4.98
N ILE A 451 -11.73 -14.06 4.81
CA ILE A 451 -10.52 -14.90 4.84
C ILE A 451 -9.43 -14.42 3.86
N VAL A 452 -9.81 -13.98 2.67
CA VAL A 452 -8.84 -13.63 1.60
C VAL A 452 -8.15 -12.31 1.93
N GLU A 453 -8.92 -11.31 2.36
CA GLU A 453 -8.42 -10.00 2.76
C GLU A 453 -7.60 -10.09 4.04
N LEU A 454 -8.01 -10.98 4.95
CA LEU A 454 -7.27 -11.32 6.15
C LEU A 454 -5.92 -11.93 5.79
N TRP A 455 -5.91 -12.95 4.93
CA TRP A 455 -4.69 -13.58 4.44
C TRP A 455 -3.77 -12.58 3.72
N ALA A 456 -4.32 -11.70 2.89
CA ALA A 456 -3.54 -10.71 2.15
C ALA A 456 -2.82 -9.73 3.09
N SER A 457 -3.54 -9.25 4.12
CA SER A 457 -3.00 -8.39 5.17
C SER A 457 -1.98 -9.14 6.04
N PHE A 458 -2.28 -10.39 6.41
CA PHE A 458 -1.38 -11.25 7.16
C PHE A 458 -0.06 -11.47 6.41
N ALA A 459 -0.11 -11.66 5.10
CA ALA A 459 1.08 -11.92 4.32
C ALA A 459 2.04 -10.71 4.28
N VAL A 460 1.54 -9.46 4.20
CA VAL A 460 2.38 -8.25 4.38
C VAL A 460 2.89 -8.13 5.81
N LEU A 461 2.04 -8.41 6.81
CA LEU A 461 2.46 -8.42 8.21
C LEU A 461 3.65 -9.39 8.43
N MET A 462 3.65 -10.57 7.81
CA MET A 462 4.76 -11.52 7.91
C MET A 462 6.06 -11.01 7.29
N VAL A 463 6.01 -10.19 6.24
CA VAL A 463 7.21 -9.53 5.71
C VAL A 463 7.73 -8.45 6.66
N TYR A 464 6.84 -7.72 7.34
CA TYR A 464 7.26 -6.79 8.40
C TYR A 464 7.85 -7.52 9.61
N VAL A 465 7.28 -8.65 10.02
CA VAL A 465 7.87 -9.53 11.05
C VAL A 465 9.24 -10.03 10.59
N ALA A 466 9.38 -10.47 9.34
CA ALA A 466 10.68 -10.87 8.80
C ALA A 466 11.69 -9.70 8.82
N THR A 467 11.27 -8.50 8.48
CA THR A 467 12.12 -7.29 8.50
C THR A 467 12.71 -7.03 9.90
N VAL A 468 11.92 -7.26 10.95
CA VAL A 468 12.35 -7.07 12.34
C VAL A 468 13.23 -8.23 12.82
N PHE A 469 12.87 -9.47 12.49
CA PHE A 469 13.49 -10.64 13.11
C PHE A 469 14.66 -11.23 12.33
N VAL A 470 14.62 -11.22 11.00
CA VAL A 470 15.56 -11.97 10.16
C VAL A 470 16.98 -11.39 10.19
N PRO A 471 17.21 -10.06 10.03
CA PRO A 471 18.57 -9.54 10.02
C PRO A 471 19.33 -9.82 11.33
N PRO A 472 18.73 -9.62 12.53
CA PRO A 472 19.31 -10.08 13.80
C PRO A 472 19.68 -11.55 13.86
N LEU A 473 18.79 -12.44 13.41
CA LEU A 473 19.01 -13.88 13.43
C LEU A 473 20.15 -14.28 12.49
N LEU A 474 20.26 -13.63 11.34
CA LEU A 474 21.35 -13.84 10.40
C LEU A 474 22.70 -13.39 10.96
N GLU A 475 22.75 -12.22 11.61
CA GLU A 475 23.97 -11.81 12.34
C GLU A 475 24.35 -12.83 13.41
N LEU A 476 23.38 -13.30 14.21
CA LEU A 476 23.62 -14.28 15.26
C LEU A 476 24.15 -15.60 14.68
N SER A 477 23.54 -16.11 13.61
CA SER A 477 24.00 -17.33 12.93
C SER A 477 25.38 -17.18 12.28
N TYR A 478 25.72 -15.99 11.77
CA TYR A 478 27.05 -15.69 11.25
C TYR A 478 28.08 -15.68 12.38
N ALA A 479 27.77 -15.01 13.50
CA ALA A 479 28.59 -15.01 14.71
C ALA A 479 28.77 -16.43 15.28
N ALA A 480 27.74 -17.28 15.19
CA ALA A 480 27.72 -18.66 15.66
C ALA A 480 28.63 -19.62 14.87
N GLY A 481 29.16 -19.23 13.70
CA GLY A 481 30.00 -20.10 12.88
C GLY A 481 29.26 -21.30 12.25
N LEU A 482 27.93 -21.25 12.12
CA LEU A 482 27.09 -22.34 11.56
C LEU A 482 27.36 -22.68 10.08
N GLY A 483 28.29 -21.99 9.41
CA GLY A 483 28.91 -22.47 8.18
C GLY A 483 30.18 -23.24 8.50
N ALA A 484 30.30 -24.51 8.09
CA ALA A 484 31.50 -25.34 8.23
C ALA A 484 32.80 -24.78 7.57
N ARG A 485 32.75 -23.54 7.08
CA ARG A 485 33.83 -22.76 6.46
C ARG A 485 33.84 -21.29 6.92
N SER A 486 33.19 -20.99 8.04
CA SER A 486 33.30 -19.69 8.71
C SER A 486 34.76 -19.46 9.09
N PRO A 487 35.37 -18.31 8.76
CA PRO A 487 36.72 -17.97 9.21
C PRO A 487 36.79 -17.73 10.73
N LEU A 488 35.65 -17.65 11.42
CA LEU A 488 35.56 -17.51 12.87
C LEU A 488 35.53 -18.90 13.53
N PRO A 489 36.37 -19.17 14.57
CA PRO A 489 36.38 -20.45 15.27
C PRO A 489 35.01 -20.74 15.87
N ALA A 490 34.52 -21.98 15.69
CA ALA A 490 33.29 -22.45 16.30
C ALA A 490 33.46 -22.49 17.83
N LYS A 491 32.97 -21.46 18.53
CA LYS A 491 32.90 -21.43 20.00
C LYS A 491 31.43 -21.42 20.42
N ALA A 492 31.14 -21.96 21.59
CA ALA A 492 29.81 -21.81 22.18
C ALA A 492 29.72 -20.41 22.79
N PHE A 493 28.81 -19.58 22.28
CA PHE A 493 28.55 -18.19 22.70
C PHE A 493 27.34 -18.15 23.64
N GLY A 494 27.28 -17.33 24.68
CA GLY A 494 26.32 -17.47 25.80
C GLY A 494 24.84 -17.55 25.41
N VAL A 495 24.25 -16.55 24.72
CA VAL A 495 22.84 -16.64 24.21
C VAL A 495 22.64 -17.88 23.30
N ILE A 496 23.72 -18.37 22.69
CA ILE A 496 23.74 -19.50 21.76
C ILE A 496 24.07 -20.84 22.45
N SER A 497 24.64 -20.85 23.66
CA SER A 497 25.01 -22.05 24.39
C SER A 497 23.78 -22.63 25.08
N GLY A 498 22.89 -23.24 24.28
CA GLY A 498 21.63 -23.83 24.75
C GLY A 498 20.58 -23.97 23.64
N SER A 499 19.41 -24.50 23.99
CA SER A 499 18.26 -24.68 23.08
C SER A 499 17.67 -23.37 22.51
N SER A 500 18.00 -22.22 23.08
CA SER A 500 17.44 -20.90 22.75
C SER A 500 17.92 -20.30 21.41
N ALA A 501 19.14 -20.57 20.96
CA ALA A 501 19.57 -20.08 19.64
C ALA A 501 19.08 -20.96 18.50
N LEU A 502 18.98 -22.27 18.72
CA LEU A 502 18.36 -23.17 17.76
C LEU A 502 16.89 -22.79 17.55
N SER A 503 16.16 -22.42 18.62
CA SER A 503 14.78 -21.95 18.52
C SER A 503 14.67 -20.62 17.78
N LEU A 504 15.60 -19.68 18.02
CA LEU A 504 15.70 -18.42 17.28
C LEU A 504 15.98 -18.63 15.78
N ALA A 505 16.93 -19.50 15.42
CA ALA A 505 17.22 -19.85 14.03
C ALA A 505 16.03 -20.57 13.36
N ALA A 506 15.40 -21.50 14.08
CA ALA A 506 14.19 -22.19 13.62
C ALA A 506 13.03 -21.20 13.39
N ALA A 507 12.88 -20.18 14.24
CA ALA A 507 11.90 -19.13 14.06
C ALA A 507 12.16 -18.32 12.78
N GLY A 508 13.42 -17.98 12.49
CA GLY A 508 13.80 -17.32 11.23
C GLY A 508 13.43 -18.14 10.00
N ILE A 509 13.71 -19.45 10.01
CA ILE A 509 13.33 -20.37 8.93
C ILE A 509 11.81 -20.46 8.81
N ALA A 510 11.09 -20.58 9.93
CA ALA A 510 9.64 -20.67 9.97
C ALA A 510 8.97 -19.42 9.37
N ILE A 511 9.45 -18.22 9.71
CA ILE A 511 8.96 -16.95 9.15
C ILE A 511 9.09 -16.93 7.63
N HIS A 512 10.24 -17.33 7.09
CA HIS A 512 10.43 -17.39 5.63
C HIS A 512 9.59 -18.48 4.97
N LEU A 513 9.43 -19.63 5.62
CA LEU A 513 8.55 -20.69 5.11
C LEU A 513 7.10 -20.20 5.01
N VAL A 514 6.63 -19.40 5.98
CA VAL A 514 5.30 -18.77 5.92
C VAL A 514 5.20 -17.80 4.73
N ILE A 515 6.21 -16.97 4.49
CA ILE A 515 6.24 -16.06 3.33
C ILE A 515 6.21 -16.85 2.01
N LEU A 516 6.99 -17.92 1.92
CA LEU A 516 6.99 -18.81 0.75
C LEU A 516 5.63 -19.50 0.53
N CYS A 517 5.00 -19.98 1.60
CA CYS A 517 3.65 -20.53 1.56
C CYS A 517 2.62 -19.49 1.08
N ASN A 518 2.77 -18.23 1.48
CA ASN A 518 1.93 -17.13 1.00
C ASN A 518 2.06 -16.95 -0.52
N MET A 519 3.28 -16.99 -1.07
CA MET A 519 3.50 -16.97 -2.51
C MET A 519 2.75 -18.11 -3.22
N PHE A 520 2.93 -19.35 -2.76
CA PHE A 520 2.25 -20.51 -3.34
C PHE A 520 0.73 -20.41 -3.27
N PHE A 521 0.17 -19.93 -2.16
CA PHE A 521 -1.26 -19.71 -2.01
C PHE A 521 -1.80 -18.76 -3.09
N VAL A 522 -1.15 -17.62 -3.34
CA VAL A 522 -1.59 -16.69 -4.43
C VAL A 522 -1.54 -17.37 -5.79
N MET A 523 -0.44 -18.07 -6.08
CA MET A 523 -0.22 -18.71 -7.37
C MET A 523 -1.22 -19.84 -7.66
N LEU A 524 -1.61 -20.59 -6.63
CA LEU A 524 -2.51 -21.76 -6.73
C LEU A 524 -3.98 -21.41 -6.56
N SER A 525 -4.32 -20.32 -5.87
CA SER A 525 -5.71 -19.91 -5.60
C SER A 525 -6.52 -19.49 -6.84
N GLY A 526 -5.89 -19.37 -8.01
CA GLY A 526 -6.52 -18.92 -9.25
C GLY A 526 -6.77 -17.41 -9.33
N ARG A 527 -6.32 -16.63 -8.33
CA ARG A 527 -6.44 -15.16 -8.27
C ARG A 527 -5.55 -14.42 -9.26
N THR A 528 -4.53 -15.11 -9.77
CA THR A 528 -3.64 -14.60 -10.82
C THR A 528 -4.23 -14.74 -12.25
N LYS A 529 -5.45 -15.26 -12.39
CA LYS A 529 -6.11 -15.43 -13.69
C LYS A 529 -6.97 -14.20 -14.02
N PRO A 530 -6.85 -13.61 -15.22
CA PRO A 530 -7.70 -12.51 -15.66
C PRO A 530 -9.17 -12.95 -15.70
N PHE A 531 -10.07 -12.11 -15.19
CA PHE A 531 -11.52 -12.38 -15.20
C PHE A 531 -12.41 -11.18 -15.51
N LEU A 532 -11.82 -10.00 -15.64
CA LEU A 532 -12.48 -8.79 -16.13
C LEU A 532 -11.90 -8.47 -17.51
N PRO A 533 -12.56 -7.70 -18.38
CA PRO A 533 -11.93 -7.21 -19.61
C PRO A 533 -10.86 -6.16 -19.33
N ARG A 534 -10.99 -5.40 -18.23
CA ARG A 534 -10.05 -4.38 -17.75
C ARG A 534 -9.95 -4.37 -16.22
N ARG A 535 -8.81 -3.92 -15.70
CA ARG A 535 -8.61 -3.66 -14.28
C ARG A 535 -9.62 -2.64 -13.71
N PRO A 536 -10.16 -2.87 -12.50
CA PRO A 536 -11.16 -1.99 -11.88
C PRO A 536 -10.53 -0.89 -11.01
N SER A 537 -9.23 -0.63 -11.14
CA SER A 537 -8.47 0.31 -10.30
C SER A 537 -8.67 1.78 -10.64
N THR A 538 -9.19 2.10 -11.83
CA THR A 538 -9.45 3.47 -12.28
C THR A 538 -10.93 3.83 -12.22
N LEU A 539 -11.25 5.12 -12.02
CA LEU A 539 -12.64 5.60 -12.04
C LEU A 539 -13.30 5.32 -13.38
N ALA A 540 -12.61 5.54 -14.50
CA ALA A 540 -13.13 5.25 -15.84
C ALA A 540 -13.56 3.80 -16.00
N SER A 541 -12.72 2.85 -15.54
CA SER A 541 -13.06 1.42 -15.59
C SER A 541 -14.30 1.11 -14.77
N GLN A 542 -14.39 1.64 -13.54
CA GLN A 542 -15.54 1.39 -12.66
C GLN A 542 -16.82 2.01 -13.22
N ILE A 543 -16.77 3.25 -13.72
CA ILE A 543 -17.90 3.93 -14.34
C ILE A 543 -18.39 3.13 -15.55
N LEU A 544 -17.49 2.63 -16.41
CA LEU A 544 -17.88 1.85 -17.58
C LEU A 544 -18.49 0.48 -17.21
N TYR A 545 -18.14 -0.09 -16.05
CA TYR A 545 -18.83 -1.27 -15.49
C TYR A 545 -20.14 -0.95 -14.79
N LEU A 546 -20.49 0.32 -14.60
CA LEU A 546 -21.70 0.76 -13.92
C LEU A 546 -22.67 1.50 -14.85
N CYS A 547 -22.21 1.97 -16.02
CA CYS A 547 -22.97 2.91 -16.85
C CYS A 547 -24.24 2.33 -17.47
N HIS A 548 -24.31 1.00 -17.60
CA HIS A 548 -25.49 0.28 -18.10
C HIS A 548 -26.36 -0.28 -16.96
N SER A 549 -26.03 0.01 -15.69
CA SER A 549 -26.65 -0.59 -14.51
C SER A 549 -27.82 0.23 -13.97
N ASP A 550 -28.87 0.40 -14.78
CA ASP A 550 -29.97 1.32 -14.50
C ASP A 550 -30.63 1.07 -13.13
N ARG A 551 -30.84 -0.21 -12.75
CA ARG A 551 -31.52 -0.55 -11.49
C ARG A 551 -30.61 -0.34 -10.30
N LEU A 552 -29.35 -0.72 -10.42
CA LEU A 552 -28.35 -0.48 -9.40
C LEU A 552 -28.20 1.03 -9.14
N LEU A 553 -28.00 1.83 -10.19
CA LEU A 553 -27.82 3.27 -10.07
C LEU A 553 -29.06 3.95 -9.45
N LYS A 554 -30.27 3.46 -9.74
CA LYS A 554 -31.51 3.94 -9.09
C LYS A 554 -31.45 3.84 -7.56
N ASN A 555 -30.81 2.82 -6.98
CA ASN A 555 -30.69 2.67 -5.53
C ASN A 555 -29.67 3.65 -4.92
N PHE A 556 -28.69 4.11 -5.70
CA PHE A 556 -27.65 5.06 -5.28
C PHE A 556 -28.06 6.53 -5.46
N ARG A 557 -29.22 6.80 -6.05
CA ARG A 557 -29.76 8.15 -6.22
C ARG A 557 -29.81 8.92 -4.91
N GLY A 558 -29.37 10.18 -4.90
CA GLY A 558 -29.31 11.05 -3.72
C GLY A 558 -28.38 10.57 -2.61
N THR A 559 -27.49 9.59 -2.86
CA THR A 559 -26.50 9.14 -1.85
C THR A 559 -25.20 9.94 -1.87
N SER A 560 -24.91 10.68 -2.94
CA SER A 560 -23.65 11.43 -3.09
C SER A 560 -23.48 12.56 -2.06
N THR A 561 -24.57 13.13 -1.58
CA THR A 561 -24.59 14.21 -0.57
C THR A 561 -24.79 13.71 0.86
N MET A 562 -25.07 12.40 1.05
CA MET A 562 -25.24 11.81 2.38
C MET A 562 -23.92 11.77 3.13
N GLN A 563 -23.83 12.46 4.27
CA GLN A 563 -22.61 12.53 5.07
C GLN A 563 -22.52 11.40 6.10
N SER A 564 -23.66 10.87 6.54
CA SER A 564 -23.72 9.85 7.58
C SER A 564 -23.59 8.43 7.00
N PRO A 565 -22.58 7.65 7.40
CA PRO A 565 -22.49 6.24 6.99
C PRO A 565 -23.68 5.40 7.44
N ARG A 566 -24.37 5.80 8.53
CA ARG A 566 -25.56 5.09 9.03
C ARG A 566 -26.77 5.32 8.13
N GLU A 567 -26.93 6.54 7.63
CA GLU A 567 -28.00 6.89 6.68
C GLU A 567 -27.81 6.14 5.36
N LEU A 568 -26.57 6.15 4.85
CA LEU A 568 -26.20 5.39 3.66
C LEU A 568 -26.47 3.88 3.85
N ALA A 569 -26.11 3.33 5.02
CA ALA A 569 -26.36 1.95 5.39
C ALA A 569 -27.86 1.62 5.47
N ALA A 570 -28.68 2.52 6.03
CA ALA A 570 -30.12 2.32 6.12
C ALA A 570 -30.77 2.31 4.72
N LYS A 571 -30.41 3.28 3.87
CA LYS A 571 -30.94 3.40 2.51
C LYS A 571 -30.57 2.21 1.64
N LEU A 572 -29.28 1.90 1.52
CA LEU A 572 -28.78 0.79 0.69
C LEU A 572 -28.97 -0.58 1.35
N GLY A 573 -29.22 -0.61 2.67
CA GLY A 573 -29.56 -1.81 3.44
C GLY A 573 -30.99 -2.27 3.21
N SER A 574 -31.92 -1.34 2.99
CA SER A 574 -33.33 -1.65 2.69
C SER A 574 -33.51 -2.48 1.42
N THR A 575 -32.60 -2.34 0.45
CA THR A 575 -32.59 -3.11 -0.80
C THR A 575 -31.89 -4.44 -0.60
N ASN A 576 -32.63 -5.49 -0.20
CA ASN A 576 -32.10 -6.84 0.03
C ASN A 576 -31.95 -7.68 -1.25
N ARG A 577 -31.57 -7.06 -2.38
CA ARG A 577 -31.33 -7.80 -3.63
C ARG A 577 -29.82 -7.88 -3.89
N GLY A 578 -29.39 -9.07 -4.27
CA GLY A 578 -28.01 -9.34 -4.67
C GLY A 578 -27.58 -8.52 -5.88
N CYS A 579 -26.27 -8.38 -6.04
CA CYS A 579 -25.66 -7.76 -7.21
C CYS A 579 -24.68 -8.75 -7.83
N GLY A 580 -24.68 -8.80 -9.17
CA GLY A 580 -23.80 -9.68 -9.94
C GLY A 580 -23.02 -8.89 -10.98
N PHE A 581 -21.79 -9.34 -11.27
CA PHE A 581 -20.98 -8.81 -12.37
C PHE A 581 -20.96 -9.81 -13.53
N GLY A 582 -21.48 -9.43 -14.68
CA GLY A 582 -21.54 -10.29 -15.85
C GLY A 582 -22.29 -9.66 -17.02
N TRP A 583 -22.52 -10.46 -18.04
CA TRP A 583 -23.35 -10.09 -19.18
C TRP A 583 -24.82 -10.08 -18.77
N PHE A 584 -25.51 -8.99 -19.09
CA PHE A 584 -26.94 -8.85 -18.91
C PHE A 584 -27.52 -8.08 -20.11
N TYR A 585 -28.80 -8.31 -20.37
CA TYR A 585 -29.51 -7.59 -21.41
C TYR A 585 -29.91 -6.20 -20.91
N TRP A 586 -29.39 -5.15 -21.55
CA TRP A 586 -29.71 -3.76 -21.24
C TRP A 586 -30.93 -3.30 -22.07
N GLN A 587 -32.06 -3.15 -21.40
CA GLN A 587 -33.36 -2.90 -22.03
C GLN A 587 -33.41 -1.60 -22.83
N ARG A 588 -32.75 -0.53 -22.37
CA ARG A 588 -32.81 0.78 -23.04
C ARG A 588 -32.05 0.80 -24.36
N GLY A 589 -30.89 0.13 -24.43
CA GLY A 589 -30.09 0.03 -25.64
C GLY A 589 -30.34 -1.22 -26.47
N GLN A 590 -31.26 -2.09 -26.06
CA GLN A 590 -31.61 -3.34 -26.73
C GLN A 590 -30.40 -4.25 -27.03
N ALA A 591 -29.36 -4.18 -26.19
CA ALA A 591 -28.08 -4.84 -26.43
C ALA A 591 -27.58 -5.57 -25.17
N TRP A 592 -26.72 -6.57 -25.38
CA TRP A 592 -26.03 -7.22 -24.27
C TRP A 592 -24.82 -6.40 -23.82
N CYS A 593 -24.76 -6.10 -22.53
CA CYS A 593 -23.71 -5.31 -21.94
C CYS A 593 -23.09 -6.05 -20.76
N LEU A 594 -21.83 -5.74 -20.48
CA LEU A 594 -21.10 -6.22 -19.32
C LEU A 594 -21.14 -5.15 -18.22
N ALA A 595 -21.76 -5.43 -17.08
CA ALA A 595 -21.82 -4.49 -15.96
C ALA A 595 -21.99 -5.20 -14.61
N VAL A 596 -21.94 -4.40 -13.54
CA VAL A 596 -22.41 -4.77 -12.21
C VAL A 596 -23.87 -4.37 -12.10
N GLU A 597 -24.78 -5.31 -11.94
CA GLU A 597 -26.21 -4.99 -11.91
C GLU A 597 -26.93 -5.79 -10.82
N GLN A 598 -28.06 -5.23 -10.36
CA GLN A 598 -28.92 -5.87 -9.37
C GLN A 598 -29.61 -7.10 -9.96
N GLU A 599 -29.52 -8.23 -9.25
CA GLU A 599 -30.15 -9.49 -9.65
C GLU A 599 -31.68 -9.39 -9.54
N VAL A 600 -32.37 -9.86 -10.58
CA VAL A 600 -33.84 -9.92 -10.63
C VAL A 600 -34.27 -11.32 -11.08
N PRO A 601 -35.29 -11.93 -10.44
CA PRO A 601 -35.80 -13.24 -10.86
C PRO A 601 -36.21 -13.26 -12.33
N GLY A 602 -35.79 -14.31 -13.05
CA GLY A 602 -36.15 -14.53 -14.46
C GLY A 602 -35.32 -13.76 -15.48
N GLN A 603 -34.42 -12.85 -15.06
CA GLN A 603 -33.52 -12.19 -15.99
C GLN A 603 -32.36 -13.11 -16.37
N GLN A 604 -32.03 -13.13 -17.67
CA GLN A 604 -30.85 -13.83 -18.16
C GLN A 604 -29.58 -13.07 -17.75
N TRP A 605 -28.64 -13.80 -17.14
CA TRP A 605 -27.33 -13.32 -16.73
C TRP A 605 -26.29 -14.37 -17.08
N PHE A 606 -25.17 -13.95 -17.67
CA PHE A 606 -24.05 -14.85 -18.01
C PHE A 606 -22.74 -14.36 -17.43
N GLN A 607 -21.93 -15.30 -16.94
CA GLN A 607 -20.60 -14.99 -16.44
C GLN A 607 -19.68 -14.60 -17.59
N PHE A 608 -18.86 -13.56 -17.41
CA PHE A 608 -17.80 -13.22 -18.36
C PHE A 608 -16.68 -14.28 -18.36
N ASN A 609 -16.27 -14.72 -19.55
CA ASN A 609 -15.19 -15.69 -19.75
C ASN A 609 -14.36 -15.35 -21.01
N TRP A 610 -13.03 -15.37 -20.86
CA TRP A 610 -12.06 -15.15 -21.92
C TRP A 610 -11.96 -16.29 -22.95
N GLY A 611 -12.45 -17.49 -22.62
CA GLY A 611 -12.31 -18.71 -23.45
C GLY A 611 -13.53 -19.08 -24.29
N THR A 612 -14.67 -18.42 -24.10
CA THR A 612 -15.83 -18.54 -24.99
C THR A 612 -15.64 -17.59 -26.15
N PRO A 613 -15.66 -18.05 -27.42
CA PRO A 613 -15.68 -17.14 -28.55
C PRO A 613 -16.86 -16.17 -28.36
N LEU A 614 -16.63 -14.90 -28.71
CA LEU A 614 -17.67 -13.89 -28.83
C LEU A 614 -18.75 -14.29 -29.86
N SER A 615 -18.78 -15.52 -30.40
CA SER A 615 -19.94 -16.05 -31.13
C SER A 615 -21.18 -16.25 -30.25
N GLN A 616 -21.05 -16.24 -28.92
CA GLN A 616 -22.19 -15.97 -28.04
C GLN A 616 -22.50 -14.47 -27.99
N GLY A 617 -21.50 -13.59 -27.92
CA GLY A 617 -21.69 -12.14 -28.02
C GLY A 617 -22.31 -11.67 -29.34
N SER A 618 -22.04 -12.34 -30.47
CA SER A 618 -22.56 -12.01 -31.80
C SER A 618 -23.90 -12.69 -32.12
N ARG A 619 -24.37 -13.64 -31.29
CA ARG A 619 -25.77 -14.07 -31.31
C ARG A 619 -26.68 -13.12 -30.54
N TYR A 620 -26.09 -12.15 -29.86
CA TYR A 620 -26.71 -11.31 -28.83
C TYR A 620 -26.25 -9.84 -28.92
N ALA A 621 -25.58 -9.45 -30.01
CA ALA A 621 -25.25 -8.06 -30.34
C ALA A 621 -26.12 -7.59 -31.49
#